data_AF-A0A1M7TK85-F1
#
_entry.id   AF-A0A1M7TK85-F1
#
_cell.length_a   1.000
_cell.length_b   1.000
_cell.length_c   1.000
_cell.angle_alpha   90.00
_cell.angle_beta   90.00
_cell.angle_gamma   90.00
#
_symmetry.space_group_name_H-M   'P 1'
#
loop_
_entity.id
_entity.type
_entity.pdbx_description
1 polymer ?
#
loop_
_entity_poly.entity_id
_entity_poly.type
_entity_poly.pdbx_seq_one_letter_code
_entity_poly.pdbx_strand_id
1 'polypeptide(L)'
;METSVVDVPDRGRFEVRLGDRVVGLASYHVEDGTMALPHTEVDPSVGGRGIGSLLVAGVLAAARERGLTVLPYCSFVRHYIQQHPEEVDLVAEDDRPHFGLYTADR
;
A
#
# COMPACT_ATOMS: atom_id res chain seq x y z
N MET A 1 5.50 19.97 -11.26
CA MET A 1 6.32 18.83 -10.79
C MET A 1 5.46 17.60 -10.96
N GLU A 2 5.92 16.63 -11.74
CA GLU A 2 5.21 15.38 -11.96
C GLU A 2 5.38 14.48 -10.74
N THR A 3 4.28 13.88 -10.28
CA THR A 3 4.28 12.89 -9.20
C THR A 3 4.08 11.52 -9.83
N SER A 4 4.97 10.58 -9.53
CA SER A 4 4.87 9.20 -10.01
C SER A 4 5.10 8.19 -8.90
N VAL A 5 4.45 7.04 -9.00
CA VAL A 5 4.68 5.87 -8.14
C VAL A 5 5.39 4.82 -8.96
N VAL A 6 6.53 4.34 -8.47
CA VAL A 6 7.42 3.44 -9.20
C VAL A 6 7.73 2.23 -8.32
N ASP A 7 7.56 1.02 -8.84
CA ASP A 7 8.07 -0.19 -8.19
C ASP A 7 9.59 -0.27 -8.36
N VAL A 8 10.30 -0.61 -7.29
CA VAL A 8 11.74 -0.87 -7.28
C VAL A 8 11.97 -2.27 -6.72
N PRO A 9 11.76 -3.35 -7.52
CA PRO A 9 11.76 -4.73 -7.03
C PRO A 9 13.09 -5.15 -6.39
N ASP A 10 14.22 -4.69 -6.93
CA ASP A 10 15.56 -4.96 -6.39
C ASP A 10 15.74 -4.46 -4.94
N ARG A 11 14.85 -3.57 -4.49
CA ARG A 11 14.84 -2.99 -3.14
C ARG A 11 13.62 -3.40 -2.32
N GLY A 12 12.72 -4.22 -2.86
CA GLY A 12 11.48 -4.65 -2.21
C GLY A 12 10.64 -3.46 -1.75
N ARG A 13 10.44 -2.44 -2.59
CA ARG A 13 9.64 -1.27 -2.25
C ARG A 13 9.08 -0.54 -3.45
N PHE A 14 7.98 0.17 -3.22
CA PHE A 14 7.52 1.23 -4.09
C PHE A 14 8.08 2.57 -3.61
N GLU A 15 8.32 3.48 -4.55
CA GLU A 15 8.75 4.85 -4.29
C GLU A 15 7.77 5.83 -4.93
N VAL A 16 7.39 6.86 -4.19
CA VAL A 16 6.71 8.02 -4.77
C VAL A 16 7.73 9.13 -5.01
N ARG A 17 7.78 9.63 -6.24
CA ARG A 17 8.78 10.59 -6.71
C ARG A 17 8.15 11.90 -7.14
N LEU A 18 8.82 13.00 -6.82
CA LEU A 18 8.56 14.34 -7.37
C LEU A 18 9.72 14.72 -8.28
N GLY A 19 9.57 14.49 -9.58
CA GLY A 19 10.70 14.47 -10.50
C GLY A 19 11.72 13.39 -10.09
N ASP A 20 12.97 13.77 -9.87
CA ASP A 20 14.04 12.83 -9.50
C ASP A 20 14.14 12.57 -7.98
N ARG A 21 13.38 13.30 -7.16
CA ARG A 21 13.43 13.17 -5.69
C ARG A 21 12.41 12.13 -5.23
N VAL A 22 12.89 11.10 -4.55
CA VAL A 22 12.04 10.19 -3.76
C VAL A 22 11.53 10.94 -2.53
N VAL A 23 10.21 10.98 -2.35
CA VAL A 23 9.54 11.67 -1.24
C VAL A 23 8.68 10.75 -0.39
N GLY A 24 8.70 9.45 -0.68
CA GLY A 24 8.08 8.43 0.14
C GLY A 24 8.35 7.04 -0.40
N LEU A 25 8.18 6.03 0.45
CA LEU A 25 8.37 4.64 0.13
C LEU A 25 7.37 3.75 0.85
N ALA A 26 7.05 2.61 0.25
CA ALA A 26 6.30 1.53 0.86
C ALA A 26 7.08 0.24 0.65
N SER A 27 7.64 -0.34 1.71
CA SER A 27 8.35 -1.60 1.62
C SER A 27 7.38 -2.76 1.50
N TYR A 28 7.81 -3.80 0.79
CA TYR A 28 7.05 -5.02 0.62
C TYR A 28 7.94 -6.27 0.60
N HIS A 29 7.32 -7.40 0.90
CA HIS A 29 7.85 -8.73 0.60
C HIS A 29 6.77 -9.56 -0.09
N VAL A 30 7.14 -10.38 -1.08
CA VAL A 30 6.21 -11.28 -1.75
C VAL A 30 6.63 -12.71 -1.51
N GLU A 31 5.73 -13.49 -0.92
CA GLU A 31 5.91 -14.92 -0.64
C GLU A 31 4.56 -15.62 -0.86
N ASP A 32 4.57 -16.79 -1.52
CA ASP A 32 3.38 -17.63 -1.73
C ASP A 32 2.13 -16.88 -2.25
N GLY A 33 2.32 -15.98 -3.21
CA GLY A 33 1.22 -15.21 -3.80
C GLY A 33 0.67 -14.08 -2.92
N THR A 34 1.36 -13.77 -1.82
CA THR A 34 0.94 -12.77 -0.82
C THR A 34 1.98 -11.66 -0.72
N MET A 35 1.55 -10.40 -0.78
CA MET A 35 2.37 -9.22 -0.59
C MET A 35 2.22 -8.67 0.84
N ALA A 36 3.25 -8.82 1.67
CA ALA A 36 3.30 -8.20 2.99
C ALA A 36 3.77 -6.74 2.89
N LEU A 37 3.05 -5.82 3.53
CA LEU A 37 3.34 -4.38 3.54
C LEU A 37 3.70 -3.92 4.97
N PRO A 38 4.95 -4.11 5.44
CA PRO A 38 5.35 -3.82 6.80
C PRO A 38 5.47 -2.33 7.12
N HIS A 39 5.86 -1.50 6.16
CA HIS A 39 6.20 -0.11 6.45
C HIS A 39 5.96 0.83 5.28
N THR A 40 5.43 2.01 5.58
CA THR A 40 5.26 3.13 4.66
C THR A 40 5.79 4.39 5.32
N GLU A 41 6.58 5.17 4.59
CA GLU A 41 7.14 6.44 5.04
C GLU A 41 6.94 7.50 3.95
N VAL A 42 6.61 8.72 4.34
CA VAL A 42 6.50 9.88 3.45
C VAL A 42 7.26 11.04 4.09
N ASP A 43 8.03 11.75 3.29
CA ASP A 43 8.80 12.91 3.70
C ASP A 43 7.84 13.96 4.31
N PRO A 44 8.04 14.38 5.58
CA PRO A 44 7.17 15.34 6.25
C PRO A 44 7.05 16.67 5.51
N SER A 45 8.07 17.07 4.74
CA SER A 45 8.05 18.31 3.95
C SER A 45 7.01 18.31 2.83
N VAL A 46 6.50 17.14 2.44
CA VAL A 46 5.42 16.97 1.46
C VAL A 46 4.11 16.46 2.09
N GLY A 47 4.03 16.44 3.42
CA GLY A 47 2.85 16.05 4.17
C GLY A 47 1.60 16.87 3.82
N GLY A 48 0.41 16.27 4.01
CA GLY A 48 -0.88 16.94 3.77
C GLY A 48 -1.28 17.11 2.30
N ARG A 49 -0.51 16.54 1.35
CA ARG A 49 -0.76 16.64 -0.10
C ARG A 49 -1.30 15.36 -0.75
N GLY A 50 -1.74 14.39 0.06
CA GLY A 50 -2.24 13.10 -0.44
C GLY A 50 -1.17 12.15 -0.97
N ILE A 51 0.13 12.45 -0.79
CA ILE A 51 1.25 11.64 -1.30
C ILE A 51 1.24 10.22 -0.74
N GLY A 52 0.96 10.04 0.55
CA GLY A 52 0.85 8.71 1.16
C GLY A 52 -0.29 7.89 0.56
N SER A 53 -1.46 8.51 0.38
CA SER A 53 -2.62 7.86 -0.24
C SER A 53 -2.33 7.46 -1.69
N LEU A 54 -1.67 8.33 -2.47
CA LEU A 54 -1.27 8.01 -3.84
C LEU A 54 -0.30 6.82 -3.89
N LEU A 55 0.67 6.79 -2.98
CA LEU A 55 1.64 5.69 -2.88
C LEU A 55 0.93 4.38 -2.56
N VAL A 56 0.06 4.35 -1.54
CA VAL A 56 -0.67 3.13 -1.15
C VAL A 56 -1.61 2.68 -2.27
N ALA A 57 -2.33 3.59 -2.91
CA ALA A 57 -3.18 3.27 -4.06
C ALA A 57 -2.39 2.58 -5.18
N GLY A 58 -1.20 3.10 -5.52
CA GLY A 58 -0.34 2.50 -6.52
C GLY A 58 0.19 1.11 -6.13
N VAL A 59 0.51 0.92 -4.85
CA VAL A 59 0.94 -0.39 -4.31
C VAL A 59 -0.19 -1.42 -4.40
N LEU A 60 -1.41 -1.06 -3.98
CA LEU A 60 -2.57 -1.96 -3.99
C LEU A 60 -3.03 -2.28 -5.42
N ALA A 61 -3.00 -1.30 -6.32
CA ALA A 61 -3.25 -1.52 -7.74
C ALA A 61 -2.25 -2.53 -8.34
N ALA A 62 -0.96 -2.37 -8.04
CA ALA A 62 0.07 -3.30 -8.50
C ALA A 62 -0.12 -4.71 -7.91
N ALA A 63 -0.53 -4.84 -6.64
CA ALA A 63 -0.88 -6.13 -6.05
C ALA A 63 -2.06 -6.79 -6.77
N ARG A 64 -3.12 -6.02 -7.06
CA ARG A 64 -4.30 -6.47 -7.81
C ARG A 64 -3.94 -6.94 -9.22
N GLU A 65 -3.15 -6.16 -9.96
CA GLU A 65 -2.69 -6.51 -11.31
C GLU A 65 -1.86 -7.79 -11.34
N ARG A 66 -1.11 -8.06 -10.26
CA ARG A 66 -0.30 -9.27 -10.09
C ARG A 66 -1.10 -10.46 -9.56
N GLY A 67 -2.38 -10.28 -9.22
CA GLY A 67 -3.22 -11.31 -8.60
C GLY A 67 -2.74 -11.73 -7.20
N LEU A 68 -2.12 -10.80 -6.47
CA LEU A 68 -1.60 -11.04 -5.12
C LEU A 68 -2.63 -10.65 -4.07
N THR A 69 -2.66 -11.39 -2.97
CA THR A 69 -3.29 -10.94 -1.72
C THR A 69 -2.35 -10.00 -0.96
N VAL A 70 -2.86 -9.25 0.01
CA VAL A 70 -2.12 -8.24 0.76
C VAL A 70 -2.22 -8.49 2.27
N LEU A 71 -1.09 -8.41 2.96
CA LEU A 71 -1.01 -8.36 4.42
C LEU A 71 -0.61 -6.93 4.87
N PRO A 72 -1.57 -6.09 5.28
CA PRO A 72 -1.32 -4.69 5.62
C PRO A 72 -0.79 -4.53 7.06
N TYR A 73 0.45 -4.93 7.29
CA TYR A 73 1.09 -4.76 8.61
C TYR A 73 1.33 -3.29 8.99
N CYS A 74 1.54 -2.41 8.00
CA CYS A 74 1.61 -0.98 8.20
C CYS A 74 0.23 -0.42 8.57
N SER A 75 0.15 0.30 9.70
CA SER A 75 -1.10 0.94 10.14
C SER A 75 -1.65 1.96 9.15
N PHE A 76 -0.78 2.65 8.39
CA PHE A 76 -1.19 3.59 7.37
C PHE A 76 -1.91 2.88 6.20
N VAL A 77 -1.38 1.74 5.76
CA VAL A 77 -2.03 0.91 4.73
C VAL A 77 -3.37 0.38 5.22
N ARG A 78 -3.45 -0.12 6.46
CA ARG A 78 -4.74 -0.54 7.05
C ARG A 78 -5.75 0.59 7.07
N HIS A 79 -5.33 1.77 7.53
CA HIS A 79 -6.20 2.93 7.59
C HIS A 79 -6.70 3.32 6.20
N TYR A 80 -5.82 3.27 5.18
CA TYR A 80 -6.22 3.50 3.79
C TYR A 80 -7.31 2.51 3.35
N ILE A 81 -7.11 1.20 3.55
CA ILE A 81 -8.10 0.17 3.19
C ILE A 81 -9.44 0.38 3.95
N GLN A 82 -9.40 0.82 5.21
CA GLN A 82 -10.63 1.15 5.95
C GLN A 82 -11.39 2.33 5.36
N GLN A 83 -10.70 3.30 4.74
CA GLN A 83 -11.32 4.43 4.03
C GLN A 83 -11.72 4.07 2.58
N HIS A 84 -11.20 2.96 2.05
CA HIS A 84 -11.41 2.45 0.70
C HIS A 84 -11.88 0.99 0.75
N PRO A 85 -13.14 0.73 1.15
CA PRO A 85 -13.64 -0.63 1.36
C PRO A 85 -13.57 -1.52 0.11
N GLU A 86 -13.52 -0.92 -1.09
CA GLU A 86 -13.28 -1.61 -2.36
C GLU A 86 -11.95 -2.36 -2.42
N GLU A 87 -10.97 -2.00 -1.58
CA GLU A 87 -9.66 -2.66 -1.50
C GLU A 87 -9.60 -3.78 -0.45
N VAL A 88 -10.67 -3.98 0.35
CA VAL A 88 -10.72 -5.05 1.36
C VAL A 88 -10.65 -6.44 0.72
N ASP A 89 -11.05 -6.58 -0.55
CA ASP A 89 -10.97 -7.82 -1.31
C ASP A 89 -9.53 -8.29 -1.56
N LEU A 90 -8.55 -7.39 -1.54
CA LEU A 90 -7.13 -7.73 -1.63
C LEU A 90 -6.62 -8.41 -0.35
N VAL A 91 -7.29 -8.23 0.78
CA VAL A 91 -6.96 -8.93 2.02
C VAL A 91 -7.75 -10.23 2.06
N ALA A 92 -7.04 -11.35 2.24
CA ALA A 92 -7.66 -12.66 2.34
C ALA A 92 -8.70 -12.68 3.47
N GLU A 93 -9.82 -13.38 3.26
CA GLU A 93 -10.95 -13.36 4.19
C GLU A 93 -10.56 -13.81 5.60
N ASP A 94 -9.70 -14.84 5.70
CA ASP A 94 -9.19 -15.35 6.97
C ASP A 94 -8.28 -14.35 7.72
N ASP A 95 -7.64 -13.42 6.99
CA ASP A 95 -6.73 -12.42 7.55
C ASP A 95 -7.44 -11.12 7.96
N ARG A 96 -8.62 -10.84 7.39
CA ARG A 96 -9.39 -9.61 7.64
C ARG A 96 -9.63 -9.33 9.14
N PRO A 97 -10.04 -10.30 9.99
CA PRO A 97 -10.22 -10.06 11.42
C PRO A 97 -8.91 -9.68 12.12
N HIS A 98 -7.77 -10.25 11.71
CA HIS A 98 -6.46 -9.93 12.30
C HIS A 98 -6.08 -8.46 12.10
N PHE A 99 -6.49 -7.88 10.97
CA PHE A 99 -6.22 -6.47 10.65
C PHE A 99 -7.37 -5.52 10.99
N GLY A 100 -8.46 -6.01 11.60
CA GLY A 100 -9.64 -5.21 11.92
C GLY A 100 -10.36 -4.67 10.67
N LEU A 101 -10.29 -5.42 9.57
CA LEU A 101 -10.89 -5.12 8.28
C LEU A 101 -12.16 -5.95 8.11
N TYR A 102 -13.15 -5.73 8.95
CA TYR A 102 -14.41 -6.44 8.85
C TYR A 102 -15.13 -6.01 7.57
N THR A 103 -15.49 -6.97 6.72
CA THR A 103 -16.58 -6.74 5.79
C THR A 103 -17.81 -6.48 6.63
N ALA A 104 -18.50 -5.35 6.42
CA ALA A 104 -19.79 -5.14 7.06
C ALA A 104 -20.70 -6.30 6.63
N ASP A 105 -20.96 -7.22 7.55
CA ASP A 105 -21.88 -8.34 7.33
C ASP A 105 -23.21 -7.75 6.86
N ARG A 106 -23.63 -8.22 5.68
CA ARG A 106 -24.95 -7.97 5.10
C ARG A 106 -26.00 -8.86 5.74
#